data_AF-A0A0N0D3M7-F1
#
_entry.id   AF-A0A0N0D3M7-F1
#
_cell.length_a   1.000
_cell.length_b   1.000
_cell.length_c   1.000
_cell.angle_alpha   90.00
_cell.angle_beta   90.00
_cell.angle_gamma   90.00
#
_symmetry.space_group_name_H-M   'P 1'
#
loop_
_entity.id
_entity.type
_entity.pdbx_description
1 polymer ?
#
loop_
_entity_poly.entity_id
_entity_poly.type
_entity_poly.pdbx_seq_one_letter_code
_entity_poly.pdbx_strand_id
1 'polypeptide(L)'
;GKMKCSIKVEELKGPNGIVYKDNKIYVANSGKNNILIFDTNDNVIKSLSCGNNLELYDPHGIAIDKNNNIFIADTYNNRIVKMSTNEECSVVFKNQEFNNPRDIEIDQEGNFYIVDTGNSCIKKFRQDETFITSIGSEGNMAGNLKFPEDCAISDDGLYIYVLDHANHRVQKFEKVFSQEMDKAIILSGGGLFKGNTLWNATQLCAYLSYRALTYRGFVKKQSLKILSSDTKIDLDDNQLADDIELATLENFKKALQWGKNARNLIIYLVDHGGHHQFLINENNEKLLASTFNSLLNELNVSENIIIIFDACKAESFISKIKKTGDQRIIITSAEQEAYFICQGVISFSYLSGLTIFVYAGSEI
;
A
#
# COMPACT_ATOMS: atom_id res chain seq x y z
N GLY A 1 -15.88 -34.55 4.04
CA GLY A 1 -15.35 -35.72 3.33
C GLY A 1 -14.57 -36.59 4.30
N LYS A 2 -14.45 -37.90 4.04
CA LYS A 2 -13.52 -38.76 4.80
C LYS A 2 -12.13 -38.53 4.24
N MET A 3 -11.17 -38.16 5.09
CA MET A 3 -9.76 -38.12 4.70
C MET A 3 -9.25 -39.56 4.63
N LYS A 4 -8.60 -39.92 3.52
CA LYS A 4 -7.90 -41.19 3.36
C LYS A 4 -6.42 -40.91 3.53
N CYS A 5 -5.77 -41.56 4.49
CA CYS A 5 -4.33 -41.50 4.68
C CYS A 5 -3.70 -42.73 3.99
N SER A 6 -2.76 -42.50 3.08
CA SER A 6 -1.81 -43.51 2.59
C SER A 6 -0.43 -43.13 3.11
N ILE A 7 0.30 -44.10 3.66
CA ILE A 7 1.72 -43.96 4.02
C ILE A 7 2.48 -44.83 3.03
N LYS A 8 3.16 -44.21 2.06
CA LYS A 8 4.02 -44.93 1.13
C LYS A 8 5.04 -43.98 0.52
N VAL A 9 6.19 -43.74 1.17
CA VAL A 9 7.42 -43.37 0.45
C VAL A 9 8.63 -43.69 1.33
N GLU A 10 9.36 -44.79 1.08
CA GLU A 10 10.67 -45.05 1.72
C GLU A 10 11.74 -44.01 1.32
N GLU A 11 11.46 -43.24 0.27
CA GLU A 11 12.40 -42.27 -0.27
C GLU A 11 12.43 -40.94 0.47
N LEU A 12 11.37 -40.59 1.21
CA LEU A 12 11.29 -39.36 2.00
C LEU A 12 12.06 -39.51 3.33
N LYS A 13 12.95 -38.57 3.57
CA LYS A 13 13.76 -38.43 4.77
C LYS A 13 13.85 -36.95 5.11
N GLY A 14 13.11 -36.52 6.13
CA GLY A 14 13.01 -35.09 6.48
C GLY A 14 12.29 -34.26 5.40
N PRO A 15 11.03 -34.57 5.05
CA PRO A 15 10.25 -33.68 4.19
C PRO A 15 9.96 -32.36 4.91
N ASN A 16 10.48 -31.25 4.40
CA ASN A 16 10.33 -29.93 5.03
C ASN A 16 9.35 -29.03 4.27
N GLY A 17 9.59 -28.78 2.98
CA GLY A 17 8.73 -27.96 2.12
C GLY A 17 7.91 -28.80 1.15
N ILE A 18 6.72 -28.32 0.80
CA ILE A 18 5.81 -28.98 -0.15
C ILE A 18 5.10 -27.96 -1.04
N VAL A 19 5.02 -28.23 -2.34
CA VAL A 19 4.23 -27.43 -3.30
C VAL A 19 3.42 -28.36 -4.18
N TYR A 20 2.13 -28.06 -4.36
CA TYR A 20 1.29 -28.73 -5.35
C TYR A 20 1.10 -27.82 -6.58
N LYS A 21 1.45 -28.32 -7.76
CA LYS A 21 1.27 -27.61 -9.04
C LYS A 21 1.08 -28.59 -10.19
N ASP A 22 0.11 -28.31 -11.07
CA ASP A 22 -0.13 -29.07 -12.30
C ASP A 22 -0.23 -30.60 -12.11
N ASN A 23 -1.01 -31.04 -11.09
CA ASN A 23 -1.14 -32.45 -10.69
C ASN A 23 0.16 -33.13 -10.25
N LYS A 24 1.14 -32.36 -9.80
CA LYS A 24 2.39 -32.86 -9.22
C LYS A 24 2.58 -32.28 -7.82
N ILE A 25 3.20 -33.07 -6.96
CA ILE A 25 3.58 -32.68 -5.61
C ILE A 25 5.10 -32.62 -5.57
N TYR A 26 5.65 -31.47 -5.27
CA TYR A 26 7.08 -31.23 -5.12
C TYR A 26 7.39 -31.21 -3.63
N VAL A 27 8.43 -31.91 -3.21
CA VAL A 27 8.81 -32.02 -1.80
C VAL A 27 10.30 -31.78 -1.65
N ALA A 28 10.67 -30.83 -0.79
CA ALA A 28 12.05 -30.68 -0.35
C ALA A 28 12.38 -31.78 0.65
N ASN A 29 13.25 -32.69 0.23
CA ASN A 29 13.59 -33.90 0.95
C ASN A 29 14.94 -33.69 1.64
N SER A 30 14.91 -33.01 2.78
CA SER A 30 16.07 -32.37 3.36
C SER A 30 17.15 -33.36 3.79
N GLY A 31 16.74 -34.51 4.32
CA GLY A 31 17.63 -35.59 4.74
C GLY A 31 18.33 -36.34 3.60
N LYS A 32 17.96 -36.07 2.34
CA LYS A 32 18.67 -36.52 1.14
C LYS A 32 19.18 -35.38 0.24
N ASN A 33 19.01 -34.12 0.65
CA ASN A 33 19.45 -32.94 -0.09
C ASN A 33 18.97 -32.89 -1.56
N ASN A 34 17.73 -33.30 -1.81
CA ASN A 34 17.12 -33.31 -3.14
C ASN A 34 15.67 -32.83 -3.11
N ILE A 35 15.10 -32.57 -4.29
CA ILE A 35 13.67 -32.32 -4.47
C ILE A 35 13.04 -33.55 -5.10
N LEU A 36 12.04 -34.13 -4.44
CA LEU A 36 11.24 -35.24 -5.00
C LEU A 36 9.97 -34.69 -5.63
N ILE A 37 9.59 -35.23 -6.78
CA ILE A 37 8.35 -34.90 -7.48
C ILE A 37 7.49 -36.16 -7.52
N PHE A 38 6.25 -36.05 -7.06
CA PHE A 38 5.25 -37.12 -7.06
C PHE A 38 4.10 -36.82 -8.00
N ASP A 39 3.44 -37.86 -8.49
CA ASP A 39 2.08 -37.75 -9.03
C ASP A 39 1.03 -37.76 -7.89
N THR A 40 -0.24 -37.56 -8.24
CA THR A 40 -1.35 -37.61 -7.27
C THR A 40 -1.71 -39.02 -6.80
N ASN A 41 -0.99 -40.06 -7.24
CA ASN A 41 -1.14 -41.46 -6.82
C ASN A 41 0.04 -41.91 -5.93
N ASP A 42 0.80 -40.98 -5.37
CA ASP A 42 1.97 -41.19 -4.51
C ASP A 42 3.19 -41.84 -5.22
N ASN A 43 3.23 -41.85 -6.56
CA ASN A 43 4.40 -42.37 -7.29
C ASN A 43 5.46 -41.28 -7.47
N VAL A 44 6.72 -41.62 -7.22
CA VAL A 44 7.86 -40.74 -7.51
C VAL A 44 8.05 -40.62 -9.02
N ILE A 45 7.85 -39.43 -9.56
CA ILE A 45 8.08 -39.07 -10.96
C ILE A 45 9.57 -38.78 -11.19
N LYS A 46 10.19 -37.99 -10.31
CA LYS A 46 11.57 -37.52 -10.49
C LYS A 46 12.21 -37.15 -9.16
N SER A 47 13.53 -37.33 -9.10
CA SER A 47 14.41 -36.80 -8.04
C SER A 47 15.35 -35.78 -8.68
N LEU A 48 15.31 -34.54 -8.22
CA LEU A 48 16.14 -33.44 -8.72
C LEU A 48 17.22 -33.07 -7.69
N SER A 49 18.45 -32.89 -8.15
CA SER A 49 19.56 -32.43 -7.33
C SER A 49 20.36 -31.36 -8.08
N CYS A 50 21.02 -30.48 -7.33
CA CYS A 50 22.00 -29.55 -7.89
C CYS A 50 23.41 -30.14 -7.80
N GLY A 51 24.22 -29.95 -8.85
CA GLY A 51 25.64 -30.29 -8.87
C GLY A 51 26.53 -29.06 -9.09
N ASN A 52 27.79 -29.27 -9.46
CA ASN A 52 28.75 -28.20 -9.78
C ASN A 52 28.98 -27.19 -8.63
N ASN A 53 29.22 -27.66 -7.40
CA ASN A 53 29.38 -26.84 -6.19
C ASN A 53 28.09 -26.09 -5.75
N LEU A 54 26.94 -26.50 -6.28
CA LEU A 54 25.62 -26.04 -5.86
C LEU A 54 24.83 -27.13 -5.14
N GLU A 55 25.50 -28.16 -4.61
CA GLU A 55 24.85 -29.21 -3.82
C GLU A 55 24.03 -28.57 -2.69
N LEU A 56 22.79 -29.00 -2.56
CA LEU A 56 21.88 -28.51 -1.51
C LEU A 56 22.32 -29.05 -0.16
N TYR A 57 22.00 -28.31 0.90
CA TYR A 57 22.21 -28.75 2.26
C TYR A 57 21.03 -28.36 3.15
N ASP A 58 20.26 -29.37 3.55
CA ASP A 58 19.02 -29.24 4.33
C ASP A 58 18.01 -28.29 3.66
N PRO A 59 17.59 -28.55 2.40
CA PRO A 59 16.58 -27.73 1.75
C PRO A 59 15.26 -27.75 2.52
N HIS A 60 14.69 -26.56 2.77
CA HIS A 60 13.41 -26.40 3.47
C HIS A 60 12.29 -25.97 2.51
N GLY A 61 11.81 -24.73 2.59
CA GLY A 61 10.71 -24.23 1.78
C GLY A 61 11.08 -24.15 0.31
N ILE A 62 10.06 -24.36 -0.52
CA ILE A 62 10.17 -24.32 -1.97
C ILE A 62 9.00 -23.55 -2.55
N ALA A 63 9.24 -22.82 -3.63
CA ALA A 63 8.19 -22.19 -4.43
C ALA A 63 8.42 -22.45 -5.92
N ILE A 64 7.35 -22.40 -6.71
CA ILE A 64 7.42 -22.66 -8.15
C ILE A 64 6.84 -21.46 -8.90
N ASP A 65 7.66 -20.81 -9.73
CA ASP A 65 7.20 -19.68 -10.54
C ASP A 65 6.29 -20.12 -11.71
N LYS A 66 5.74 -19.13 -12.43
CA LYS A 66 4.89 -19.37 -13.62
C LYS A 66 5.63 -20.10 -14.76
N ASN A 67 6.96 -20.05 -14.79
CA ASN A 67 7.81 -20.71 -15.78
C ASN A 67 8.27 -22.11 -15.34
N ASN A 68 7.75 -22.64 -14.24
CA ASN A 68 8.12 -23.94 -13.65
C ASN A 68 9.57 -24.01 -13.12
N ASN A 69 10.19 -22.87 -12.81
CA ASN A 69 11.41 -22.88 -12.03
C ASN A 69 11.09 -23.10 -10.56
N ILE A 70 11.87 -23.96 -9.91
CA ILE A 70 11.76 -24.27 -8.49
C ILE A 70 12.76 -23.38 -7.76
N PHE A 71 12.28 -22.58 -6.82
CA PHE A 71 13.09 -21.80 -5.90
C PHE A 71 13.15 -22.54 -4.58
N ILE A 72 14.34 -22.64 -4.01
CA ILE A 72 14.64 -23.52 -2.88
C ILE A 72 15.37 -22.72 -1.83
N ALA A 73 14.84 -22.71 -0.60
CA ALA A 73 15.56 -22.26 0.57
C ALA A 73 16.63 -23.31 0.93
N ASP A 74 17.87 -23.07 0.52
CA ASP A 74 19.03 -23.93 0.77
C ASP A 74 19.63 -23.56 2.13
N THR A 75 18.91 -23.96 3.19
CA THR A 75 18.97 -23.38 4.54
C THR A 75 20.38 -23.35 5.11
N TYR A 76 21.08 -24.48 5.18
CA TYR A 76 22.40 -24.53 5.81
C TYR A 76 23.54 -24.03 4.91
N ASN A 77 23.25 -23.78 3.62
CA ASN A 77 24.15 -23.04 2.74
C ASN A 77 23.85 -21.53 2.74
N ASN A 78 22.89 -21.05 3.53
CA ASN A 78 22.56 -19.62 3.67
C ASN A 78 22.25 -18.92 2.34
N ARG A 79 21.53 -19.59 1.44
CA ARG A 79 21.24 -19.07 0.10
C ARG A 79 19.90 -19.53 -0.43
N ILE A 80 19.42 -18.87 -1.47
CA ILE A 80 18.31 -19.36 -2.28
C ILE A 80 18.83 -19.86 -3.61
N VAL A 81 18.39 -21.06 -4.00
CA VAL A 81 18.75 -21.69 -5.28
C VAL A 81 17.53 -21.70 -6.19
N LYS A 82 17.71 -21.25 -7.43
CA LYS A 82 16.77 -21.47 -8.51
C LYS A 82 17.20 -22.70 -9.29
N MET A 83 16.26 -23.61 -9.54
CA MET A 83 16.44 -24.85 -10.28
C MET A 83 15.42 -24.92 -11.42
N SER A 84 15.89 -25.16 -12.64
CA SER A 84 15.00 -25.46 -13.77
C SER A 84 14.59 -26.93 -13.76
N THR A 85 13.52 -27.29 -14.48
CA THR A 85 13.11 -28.70 -14.63
C THR A 85 14.17 -29.58 -15.31
N ASN A 86 15.14 -28.96 -15.98
CA ASN A 86 16.29 -29.62 -16.62
C ASN A 86 17.52 -29.71 -15.68
N GLU A 87 17.34 -29.45 -14.38
CA GLU A 87 18.39 -29.55 -13.34
C GLU A 87 19.52 -28.52 -13.48
N GLU A 88 19.27 -27.44 -14.23
CA GLU A 88 20.16 -26.28 -14.22
C GLU A 88 19.91 -25.47 -12.94
N CYS A 89 20.94 -25.35 -12.10
CA CYS A 89 20.88 -24.62 -10.84
C CYS A 89 21.67 -23.32 -10.88
N SER A 90 21.16 -22.29 -10.22
CA SER A 90 21.87 -21.04 -9.98
C SER A 90 21.49 -20.43 -8.63
N VAL A 91 22.44 -19.75 -8.00
CA VAL A 91 22.15 -18.93 -6.81
C VAL A 91 21.51 -17.62 -7.25
N VAL A 92 20.43 -17.22 -6.59
CA VAL A 92 19.68 -15.97 -6.83
C VAL A 92 19.76 -15.05 -5.61
N PHE A 93 19.42 -13.77 -5.78
CA PHE A 93 19.47 -12.75 -4.71
C PHE A 93 20.87 -12.58 -4.08
N LYS A 94 21.93 -12.78 -4.88
CA LYS A 94 23.35 -12.83 -4.43
C LYS A 94 23.84 -11.59 -3.66
N ASN A 95 23.16 -10.47 -3.80
CA ASN A 95 23.51 -9.20 -3.13
C ASN A 95 22.92 -9.10 -1.72
N GLN A 96 22.33 -10.18 -1.19
CA GLN A 96 21.78 -10.23 0.16
C GLN A 96 22.39 -11.38 0.95
N GLU A 97 22.72 -11.10 2.20
CA GLU A 97 23.22 -12.09 3.15
C GLU A 97 22.03 -12.72 3.86
N PHE A 98 21.75 -13.99 3.55
CA PHE A 98 20.76 -14.78 4.29
C PHE A 98 21.43 -15.50 5.47
N ASN A 99 20.63 -15.86 6.47
CA ASN A 99 21.04 -16.63 7.62
C ASN A 99 19.97 -17.68 7.93
N ASN A 100 20.23 -18.92 7.54
CA ASN A 100 19.31 -20.05 7.63
C ASN A 100 17.91 -19.71 7.06
N PRO A 101 17.79 -19.31 5.78
CA PRO A 101 16.48 -19.09 5.20
C PRO A 101 15.69 -20.39 5.24
N ARG A 102 14.48 -20.37 5.78
CA ARG A 102 13.65 -21.59 5.91
C ARG A 102 12.54 -21.68 4.90
N ASP A 103 12.06 -20.57 4.37
CA ASP A 103 10.93 -20.61 3.47
C ASP A 103 11.00 -19.50 2.40
N ILE A 104 10.31 -19.75 1.29
CA ILE A 104 10.21 -18.85 0.15
C ILE A 104 8.82 -18.97 -0.46
N GLU A 105 8.15 -17.84 -0.65
CA GLU A 105 6.85 -17.72 -1.31
C GLU A 105 6.90 -16.74 -2.48
N ILE A 106 6.00 -16.94 -3.45
CA ILE A 106 5.89 -16.10 -4.66
C ILE A 106 4.47 -15.57 -4.78
N ASP A 107 4.29 -14.24 -4.79
CA ASP A 107 2.97 -13.65 -5.00
C ASP A 107 2.51 -13.68 -6.46
N GLN A 108 1.24 -13.31 -6.72
CA GLN A 108 0.68 -13.31 -8.07
C GLN A 108 1.38 -12.35 -9.04
N GLU A 109 2.03 -11.30 -8.51
CA GLU A 109 2.84 -10.34 -9.26
C GLU A 109 4.24 -10.89 -9.60
N GLY A 110 4.65 -12.00 -8.97
CA GLY A 110 5.95 -12.63 -9.14
C GLY A 110 7.03 -12.08 -8.20
N ASN A 111 6.64 -11.36 -7.14
CA ASN A 111 7.57 -10.95 -6.09
C ASN A 111 7.85 -12.13 -5.15
N PHE A 112 9.07 -12.17 -4.62
CA PHE A 112 9.51 -13.20 -3.69
C PHE A 112 9.46 -12.70 -2.25
N TYR A 113 9.07 -13.58 -1.33
CA TYR A 113 9.08 -13.35 0.11
C TYR A 113 9.87 -14.50 0.74
N ILE A 114 11.00 -14.19 1.35
CA ILE A 114 11.91 -15.18 1.91
C ILE A 114 11.92 -15.05 3.42
N VAL A 115 11.60 -16.13 4.12
CA VAL A 115 11.71 -16.21 5.57
C VAL A 115 13.18 -16.40 5.94
N ASP A 116 13.84 -15.31 6.34
CA ASP A 116 15.24 -15.29 6.75
C ASP A 116 15.34 -15.52 8.26
N THR A 117 15.14 -16.78 8.68
CA THR A 117 14.90 -17.19 10.07
C THR A 117 15.98 -16.69 11.04
N GLY A 118 17.25 -16.85 10.68
CA GLY A 118 18.37 -16.46 11.53
C GLY A 118 18.50 -14.94 11.69
N ASN A 119 17.96 -14.16 10.76
CA ASN A 119 17.87 -12.71 10.84
C ASN A 119 16.53 -12.21 11.41
N SER A 120 15.63 -13.13 11.80
CA SER A 120 14.31 -12.82 12.36
C SER A 120 13.50 -11.84 11.49
N CYS A 121 13.50 -12.05 10.17
CA CYS A 121 12.74 -11.21 9.25
C CYS A 121 12.23 -11.95 8.01
N ILE A 122 11.32 -11.31 7.28
CA ILE A 122 10.93 -11.70 5.92
C ILE A 122 11.55 -10.70 4.94
N LYS A 123 12.33 -11.17 3.97
CA LYS A 123 12.91 -10.31 2.92
C LYS A 123 12.06 -10.38 1.66
N LYS A 124 11.70 -9.21 1.12
CA LYS A 124 10.90 -9.09 -0.10
C LYS A 124 11.75 -8.67 -1.29
N PHE A 125 11.55 -9.31 -2.44
CA PHE A 125 12.22 -9.02 -3.69
C PHE A 125 11.25 -8.90 -4.85
N ARG A 126 11.61 -8.11 -5.87
CA ARG A 126 10.95 -8.11 -7.18
C ARG A 126 11.31 -9.37 -7.97
N GLN A 127 10.55 -9.62 -9.04
CA GLN A 127 10.84 -10.71 -9.98
C GLN A 127 12.24 -10.63 -10.60
N ASP A 128 12.78 -9.41 -10.76
CA ASP A 128 14.13 -9.13 -11.28
C ASP A 128 15.23 -9.26 -10.21
N GLU A 129 14.93 -9.87 -9.07
CA GLU A 129 15.82 -10.08 -7.92
C GLU A 129 16.23 -8.80 -7.17
N THR A 130 15.61 -7.65 -7.49
CA THR A 130 15.82 -6.41 -6.75
C THR A 130 15.24 -6.51 -5.34
N PHE A 131 16.06 -6.27 -4.32
CA PHE A 131 15.61 -6.17 -2.93
C PHE A 131 14.68 -4.96 -2.75
N ILE A 132 13.53 -5.19 -2.11
CA ILE A 132 12.53 -4.15 -1.85
C ILE A 132 12.61 -3.70 -0.38
N THR A 133 12.42 -4.64 0.54
CA THR A 133 12.31 -4.34 1.97
C THR A 133 12.45 -5.59 2.83
N SER A 134 12.56 -5.38 4.14
CA SER A 134 12.51 -6.40 5.17
C SER A 134 11.33 -6.15 6.10
N ILE A 135 10.61 -7.21 6.46
CA ILE A 135 9.49 -7.17 7.41
C ILE A 135 9.95 -7.86 8.69
N GLY A 136 9.91 -7.09 9.77
CA GLY A 136 10.29 -7.53 11.10
C GLY A 136 11.78 -7.47 11.42
N SER A 137 12.04 -7.67 12.71
CA SER A 137 13.35 -7.68 13.35
C SER A 137 13.22 -8.53 14.62
N GLU A 138 14.33 -8.96 15.19
CA GLU A 138 14.29 -9.75 16.43
C GLU A 138 13.51 -9.06 17.56
N GLY A 139 12.60 -9.80 18.21
CA GLY A 139 11.86 -9.32 19.37
C GLY A 139 10.54 -10.05 19.58
N ASN A 140 9.75 -9.58 20.55
CA ASN A 140 8.45 -10.17 20.92
C ASN A 140 7.26 -9.20 20.80
N MET A 141 7.51 -7.94 20.42
CA MET A 141 6.44 -6.96 20.18
C MET A 141 5.77 -7.21 18.82
N ALA A 142 4.62 -6.58 18.60
CA ALA A 142 3.97 -6.59 17.30
C ALA A 142 4.91 -6.04 16.22
N GLY A 143 5.03 -6.75 15.11
CA GLY A 143 5.95 -6.42 14.03
C GLY A 143 7.38 -6.94 14.23
N ASN A 144 7.79 -7.35 15.43
CA ASN A 144 9.03 -8.11 15.62
C ASN A 144 8.78 -9.60 15.40
N LEU A 145 9.81 -10.36 15.02
CA LEU A 145 9.75 -11.80 14.84
C LEU A 145 10.86 -12.46 15.66
N LYS A 146 10.72 -13.75 15.95
CA LYS A 146 11.75 -14.55 16.61
C LYS A 146 11.71 -15.97 16.06
N PHE A 147 12.77 -16.34 15.33
CA PHE A 147 12.83 -17.59 14.57
C PHE A 147 11.57 -17.82 13.71
N PRO A 148 11.21 -16.92 12.77
CA PRO A 148 10.11 -17.19 11.87
C PRO A 148 10.46 -18.41 10.99
N GLU A 149 9.53 -19.35 10.81
CA GLU A 149 9.82 -20.60 10.09
C GLU A 149 9.18 -20.68 8.70
N ASP A 150 7.99 -20.09 8.56
CA ASP A 150 7.15 -20.25 7.37
C ASP A 150 6.28 -19.00 7.18
N CYS A 151 5.86 -18.74 5.94
CA CYS A 151 4.91 -17.68 5.63
C CYS A 151 3.86 -18.09 4.59
N ALA A 152 2.70 -17.44 4.62
CA ALA A 152 1.67 -17.60 3.61
C ALA A 152 1.16 -16.24 3.15
N ILE A 153 1.00 -16.07 1.84
CA ILE A 153 0.50 -14.84 1.23
C ILE A 153 -0.97 -15.06 0.87
N SER A 154 -1.84 -14.09 1.17
CA SER A 154 -3.24 -14.17 0.74
C SER A 154 -3.36 -14.10 -0.79
N ASP A 155 -4.43 -14.67 -1.35
CA ASP A 155 -4.64 -14.71 -2.80
C ASP A 155 -4.63 -13.31 -3.45
N ASP A 156 -5.12 -12.29 -2.74
CA ASP A 156 -5.11 -10.89 -3.18
C ASP A 156 -3.74 -10.19 -3.01
N GLY A 157 -2.75 -10.86 -2.41
CA GLY A 157 -1.43 -10.32 -2.10
C GLY A 157 -1.43 -9.22 -1.04
N LEU A 158 -2.55 -8.97 -0.36
CA LEU A 158 -2.70 -7.90 0.62
C LEU A 158 -2.18 -8.27 2.01
N TYR A 159 -2.08 -9.56 2.33
CA TYR A 159 -1.70 -10.03 3.64
C TYR A 159 -0.60 -11.08 3.57
N ILE A 160 0.29 -11.04 4.55
CA ILE A 160 1.28 -12.08 4.80
C ILE A 160 1.05 -12.58 6.22
N TYR A 161 0.92 -13.88 6.37
CA TYR A 161 0.83 -14.56 7.66
C TYR A 161 2.17 -15.22 7.92
N VAL A 162 2.80 -14.91 9.05
CA VAL A 162 4.13 -15.43 9.41
C VAL A 162 4.01 -16.27 10.67
N LEU A 163 4.55 -17.49 10.63
CA LEU A 163 4.70 -18.35 11.79
C LEU A 163 5.89 -17.89 12.63
N ASP A 164 5.62 -17.15 13.69
CA ASP A 164 6.62 -16.60 14.61
C ASP A 164 6.91 -17.63 15.73
N HIS A 165 7.63 -18.68 15.34
CA HIS A 165 7.72 -19.94 16.08
C HIS A 165 8.18 -19.78 17.54
N ALA A 166 9.26 -19.04 17.78
CA ALA A 166 9.79 -18.88 19.14
C ALA A 166 8.96 -17.92 20.02
N ASN A 167 8.05 -17.14 19.43
CA ASN A 167 7.07 -16.33 20.16
C ASN A 167 5.70 -17.03 20.27
N HIS A 168 5.56 -18.26 19.75
CA HIS A 168 4.33 -19.07 19.82
C HIS A 168 3.08 -18.36 19.28
N ARG A 169 3.23 -17.63 18.18
CA ARG A 169 2.14 -16.86 17.58
C ARG A 169 2.19 -16.89 16.06
N VAL A 170 1.08 -16.51 15.45
CA VAL A 170 1.00 -16.13 14.04
C VAL A 170 0.84 -14.62 13.99
N GLN A 171 1.61 -13.95 13.13
CA GLN A 171 1.43 -12.52 12.87
C GLN A 171 0.92 -12.31 11.45
N LYS A 172 -0.07 -11.43 11.34
CA LYS A 172 -0.61 -10.95 10.07
C LYS A 172 -0.02 -9.58 9.78
N PHE A 173 0.67 -9.46 8.65
CA PHE A 173 1.16 -8.21 8.10
C PHE A 173 0.28 -7.80 6.92
N GLU A 174 -0.02 -6.51 6.82
CA GLU A 174 -0.76 -5.94 5.71
C GLU A 174 0.19 -5.23 4.76
N LYS A 175 0.04 -5.49 3.45
CA LYS A 175 0.70 -4.74 2.38
C LYS A 175 0.16 -3.32 2.44
N VAL A 176 0.90 -2.45 3.11
CA VAL A 176 0.69 -1.01 2.98
C VAL A 176 1.22 -0.65 1.60
N PHE A 177 0.33 -0.40 0.65
CA PHE A 177 0.72 0.20 -0.62
C PHE A 177 1.55 1.44 -0.29
N SER A 178 2.76 1.53 -0.84
CA SER A 178 3.51 2.76 -0.70
C SER A 178 2.61 3.88 -1.22
N GLN A 179 2.32 4.85 -0.37
CA GLN A 179 1.54 6.02 -0.71
C GLN A 179 2.28 6.95 -1.67
N GLU A 180 3.22 6.43 -2.46
CA GLU A 180 3.93 7.18 -3.48
C GLU A 180 3.03 7.46 -4.69
N MET A 181 2.05 6.58 -4.96
CA MET A 181 1.07 6.80 -6.02
C MET A 181 -0.22 7.46 -5.52
N ASP A 182 -0.59 7.33 -4.25
CA ASP A 182 -1.71 8.10 -3.71
C ASP A 182 -1.25 9.51 -3.38
N LYS A 183 -2.06 10.51 -3.72
CA LYS A 183 -1.72 11.91 -3.47
C LYS A 183 -2.85 12.63 -2.77
N ALA A 184 -2.50 13.58 -1.93
CA ALA A 184 -3.45 14.42 -1.23
C ALA A 184 -3.08 15.90 -1.39
N ILE A 185 -4.10 16.72 -1.60
CA ILE A 185 -4.01 18.17 -1.70
C ILE A 185 -5.01 18.75 -0.71
N ILE A 186 -4.52 19.55 0.23
CA ILE A 186 -5.34 20.35 1.15
C ILE A 186 -5.24 21.81 0.68
N LEU A 187 -6.38 22.46 0.45
CA LEU A 187 -6.47 23.89 0.21
C LEU A 187 -7.34 24.54 1.29
N SER A 188 -6.69 25.32 2.15
CA SER A 188 -7.36 26.26 3.05
C SER A 188 -7.58 27.57 2.32
N GLY A 189 -8.84 27.88 2.02
CA GLY A 189 -9.25 29.08 1.28
C GLY A 189 -9.32 30.36 2.12
N GLY A 190 -9.64 31.47 1.46
CA GLY A 190 -9.99 32.78 2.03
C GLY A 190 -8.87 33.62 2.61
N GLY A 191 -8.07 33.09 3.53
CA GLY A 191 -6.96 33.84 4.12
C GLY A 191 -7.32 34.89 5.19
N LEU A 192 -6.30 35.61 5.65
CA LEU A 192 -6.37 36.61 6.72
C LEU A 192 -6.84 37.97 6.18
N PHE A 193 -8.15 38.23 6.18
CA PHE A 193 -8.70 39.54 5.88
C PHE A 193 -9.72 40.02 6.91
N LYS A 194 -9.89 41.34 6.99
CA LYS A 194 -10.83 41.98 7.93
C LYS A 194 -12.26 41.52 7.64
N GLY A 195 -12.88 40.85 8.62
CA GLY A 195 -14.22 40.30 8.49
C GLY A 195 -14.28 38.79 8.24
N ASN A 196 -13.14 38.12 8.04
CA ASN A 196 -13.10 36.66 8.01
C ASN A 196 -13.17 36.09 9.44
N THR A 197 -14.37 35.69 9.87
CA THR A 197 -14.60 35.07 11.18
C THR A 197 -14.33 33.56 11.20
N LEU A 198 -14.21 32.92 10.04
CA LEU A 198 -14.05 31.46 9.91
C LEU A 198 -12.57 31.03 9.90
N TRP A 199 -11.64 31.97 9.61
CA TRP A 199 -10.23 31.68 9.36
C TRP A 199 -9.56 30.74 10.37
N ASN A 200 -9.70 31.00 11.68
CA ASN A 200 -9.08 30.18 12.71
C ASN A 200 -9.54 28.71 12.66
N ALA A 201 -10.81 28.50 12.31
CA ALA A 201 -11.39 27.19 12.28
C ALA A 201 -11.12 26.47 10.95
N THR A 202 -11.09 27.21 9.84
CA THR A 202 -10.58 26.72 8.56
C THR A 202 -9.15 26.16 8.72
N GLN A 203 -8.26 26.92 9.38
CA GLN A 203 -6.90 26.46 9.67
C GLN A 203 -6.88 25.19 10.52
N LEU A 204 -7.70 25.13 11.57
CA LEU A 204 -7.80 23.95 12.43
C LEU A 204 -8.25 22.70 11.64
N CYS A 205 -9.23 22.85 10.76
CA CYS A 205 -9.72 21.75 9.91
C CYS A 205 -8.65 21.26 8.92
N ALA A 206 -7.92 22.19 8.29
CA ALA A 206 -6.79 21.87 7.42
C ALA A 206 -5.68 21.12 8.20
N TYR A 207 -5.36 21.56 9.42
CA TYR A 207 -4.37 20.93 10.30
C TYR A 207 -4.78 19.51 10.75
N LEU A 208 -6.02 19.32 11.18
CA LEU A 208 -6.52 18.00 11.56
C LEU A 208 -6.50 17.02 10.37
N SER A 209 -6.82 17.52 9.17
CA SER A 209 -6.75 16.72 7.95
C SER A 209 -5.32 16.36 7.57
N TYR A 210 -4.39 17.31 7.68
CA TYR A 210 -2.95 17.05 7.53
C TYR A 210 -2.50 15.93 8.47
N ARG A 211 -2.83 16.03 9.78
CA ARG A 211 -2.47 14.99 10.77
C ARG A 211 -3.10 13.63 10.48
N ALA A 212 -4.34 13.61 10.03
CA ALA A 212 -5.01 12.36 9.66
C ALA A 212 -4.33 11.69 8.46
N LEU A 213 -3.97 12.46 7.44
CA LEU A 213 -3.29 11.96 6.25
C LEU A 213 -1.85 11.53 6.56
N THR A 214 -1.10 12.28 7.35
CA THR A 214 0.25 11.87 7.76
C THR A 214 0.23 10.63 8.65
N TYR A 215 -0.75 10.49 9.56
CA TYR A 215 -0.96 9.26 10.34
C TYR A 215 -1.28 8.04 9.45
N ARG A 216 -1.97 8.27 8.34
CA ARG A 216 -2.20 7.23 7.32
C ARG A 216 -0.94 6.91 6.54
N GLY A 217 0.10 7.73 6.58
CA GLY A 217 1.39 7.52 5.91
C GLY A 217 1.75 8.56 4.86
N PHE A 218 0.93 9.60 4.65
CA PHE A 218 1.15 10.53 3.54
C PHE A 218 2.33 11.43 3.90
N VAL A 219 3.27 11.58 2.97
CA VAL A 219 4.53 12.28 3.21
C VAL A 219 4.48 13.65 2.53
N LYS A 220 4.77 14.70 3.29
CA LYS A 220 4.89 16.08 2.79
C LYS A 220 5.75 16.14 1.52
N LYS A 221 5.32 16.94 0.53
CA LYS A 221 5.98 17.19 -0.77
C LYS A 221 6.10 15.96 -1.69
N GLN A 222 6.04 14.75 -1.16
CA GLN A 222 6.09 13.49 -1.91
C GLN A 222 4.69 13.01 -2.30
N SER A 223 3.77 12.94 -1.33
CA SER A 223 2.39 12.51 -1.50
C SER A 223 1.34 13.41 -0.83
N LEU A 224 1.75 14.43 -0.06
CA LEU A 224 0.85 15.45 0.50
C LEU A 224 1.34 16.86 0.19
N LYS A 225 0.43 17.71 -0.33
CA LYS A 225 0.60 19.16 -0.45
C LYS A 225 -0.47 19.88 0.33
N ILE A 226 -0.09 20.93 1.05
CA ILE A 226 -1.02 21.84 1.72
C ILE A 226 -0.79 23.26 1.22
N LEU A 227 -1.89 23.93 0.88
CA LEU A 227 -1.93 25.30 0.39
C LEU A 227 -2.76 26.14 1.38
N SER A 228 -2.19 27.24 1.85
CA SER A 228 -2.86 28.17 2.78
C SER A 228 -2.28 29.59 2.60
N SER A 229 -3.05 30.61 2.98
CA SER A 229 -2.54 31.99 3.05
C SER A 229 -1.52 32.19 4.18
N ASP A 230 -1.59 31.40 5.25
CA ASP A 230 -0.58 31.43 6.32
C ASP A 230 0.49 30.37 6.08
N THR A 231 1.60 30.78 5.48
CA THR A 231 2.75 29.93 5.17
C THR A 231 3.79 29.88 6.28
N LYS A 232 3.54 30.52 7.43
CA LYS A 232 4.52 30.63 8.54
C LYS A 232 4.35 29.54 9.58
N ILE A 233 3.35 28.67 9.42
CA ILE A 233 3.06 27.58 10.34
C ILE A 233 4.00 26.41 10.03
N ASP A 234 4.63 25.91 11.08
CA ASP A 234 5.36 24.65 11.10
C ASP A 234 4.39 23.55 11.56
N LEU A 235 4.09 22.60 10.67
CA LEU A 235 3.10 21.55 10.92
C LEU A 235 3.74 20.23 11.40
N ASP A 236 5.02 20.03 11.15
CA ASP A 236 5.76 18.82 11.53
C ASP A 236 6.73 19.03 12.72
N ASP A 237 6.70 20.23 13.33
CA ASP A 237 7.50 20.65 14.48
C ASP A 237 9.02 20.52 14.24
N ASN A 238 9.46 20.64 12.98
CA ASN A 238 10.88 20.56 12.62
C ASN A 238 11.65 21.89 12.79
N GLN A 239 10.97 22.93 13.27
CA GLN A 239 11.42 24.32 13.46
C GLN A 239 11.62 25.11 12.14
N LEU A 240 11.08 24.62 11.03
CA LEU A 240 11.11 25.27 9.71
C LEU A 240 9.68 25.38 9.18
N ALA A 241 9.26 26.61 8.85
CA ALA A 241 7.98 26.84 8.18
C ALA A 241 8.09 26.52 6.67
N ASP A 242 8.23 25.23 6.34
CA ASP A 242 8.40 24.74 4.96
C ASP A 242 7.29 23.77 4.50
N ASP A 243 6.25 23.63 5.32
CA ASP A 243 5.14 22.71 5.11
C ASP A 243 4.09 23.20 4.12
N ILE A 244 3.89 24.51 4.07
CA ILE A 244 2.73 25.13 3.43
C ILE A 244 3.17 25.95 2.21
N GLU A 245 2.57 25.64 1.06
CA GLU A 245 2.65 26.46 -0.15
C GLU A 245 1.61 27.60 -0.09
N LEU A 246 1.91 28.76 -0.66
CA LEU A 246 0.95 29.87 -0.69
C LEU A 246 -0.30 29.49 -1.51
N ALA A 247 -1.49 29.70 -0.93
CA ALA A 247 -2.76 29.49 -1.61
C ALA A 247 -2.97 30.55 -2.72
N THR A 248 -2.75 30.15 -3.98
CA THR A 248 -3.13 30.92 -5.17
C THR A 248 -3.78 30.00 -6.20
N LEU A 249 -4.57 30.56 -7.12
CA LEU A 249 -5.15 29.75 -8.20
C LEU A 249 -4.06 29.06 -9.04
N GLU A 250 -2.93 29.72 -9.24
CA GLU A 250 -1.79 29.17 -9.97
C GLU A 250 -1.14 27.99 -9.23
N ASN A 251 -0.86 28.14 -7.94
CA ASN A 251 -0.26 27.07 -7.14
C ASN A 251 -1.22 25.89 -6.98
N PHE A 252 -2.52 26.14 -6.86
CA PHE A 252 -3.51 25.07 -6.83
C PHE A 252 -3.55 24.28 -8.16
N LYS A 253 -3.46 24.96 -9.31
CA LYS A 253 -3.30 24.28 -10.61
C LYS A 253 -2.03 23.43 -10.67
N LYS A 254 -0.90 23.96 -10.18
CA LYS A 254 0.36 23.19 -10.10
C LYS A 254 0.23 21.97 -9.20
N ALA A 255 -0.48 22.09 -8.08
CA ALA A 255 -0.75 20.98 -7.17
C ALA A 255 -1.62 19.90 -7.85
N LEU A 256 -2.67 20.28 -8.57
CA LEU A 256 -3.49 19.34 -9.35
C LEU A 256 -2.68 18.64 -10.43
N GLN A 257 -1.82 19.36 -11.16
CA GLN A 257 -0.93 18.75 -12.16
C GLN A 257 0.09 17.80 -11.52
N TRP A 258 0.61 18.11 -10.34
CA TRP A 258 1.43 17.18 -9.56
C TRP A 258 0.63 15.91 -9.16
N GLY A 259 -0.68 16.05 -8.91
CA GLY A 259 -1.62 14.96 -8.64
C GLY A 259 -2.06 14.13 -9.86
N LYS A 260 -1.69 14.54 -11.08
CA LYS A 260 -2.31 14.05 -12.33
C LYS A 260 -2.28 12.53 -12.54
N ASN A 261 -1.21 11.85 -12.13
CA ASN A 261 -1.02 10.41 -12.35
C ASN A 261 -1.12 9.61 -11.04
N ALA A 262 -1.85 10.14 -10.06
CA ALA A 262 -2.05 9.43 -8.80
C ALA A 262 -2.91 8.17 -9.01
N ARG A 263 -2.76 7.19 -8.12
CA ARG A 263 -3.68 6.06 -8.03
C ARG A 263 -5.00 6.51 -7.42
N ASN A 264 -4.95 7.08 -6.22
CA ASN A 264 -6.04 7.86 -5.63
C ASN A 264 -5.60 9.30 -5.40
N LEU A 265 -6.47 10.27 -5.70
CA LEU A 265 -6.23 11.68 -5.44
C LEU A 265 -7.27 12.22 -4.46
N ILE A 266 -6.83 12.62 -3.27
CA ILE A 266 -7.66 13.30 -2.28
C ILE A 266 -7.50 14.81 -2.44
N ILE A 267 -8.61 15.53 -2.56
CA ILE A 267 -8.63 17.00 -2.64
C ILE A 267 -9.55 17.49 -1.53
N TYR A 268 -9.00 18.11 -0.51
CA TYR A 268 -9.76 18.75 0.57
C TYR A 268 -9.76 20.27 0.37
N LEU A 269 -10.94 20.84 0.14
CA LEU A 269 -11.17 22.27 0.02
C LEU A 269 -12.00 22.72 1.24
N VAL A 270 -11.45 23.62 2.04
CA VAL A 270 -12.10 24.15 3.25
C VAL A 270 -11.98 25.67 3.26
N ASP A 271 -13.08 26.40 3.53
CA ASP A 271 -13.20 27.85 3.88
C ASP A 271 -14.49 28.50 3.29
N HIS A 272 -14.42 29.76 2.84
CA HIS A 272 -15.51 30.54 2.27
C HIS A 272 -15.79 30.12 0.83
N GLY A 273 -16.96 29.53 0.63
CA GLY A 273 -17.53 29.32 -0.69
C GLY A 273 -18.44 30.48 -1.11
N GLY A 274 -18.93 30.41 -2.34
CA GLY A 274 -19.97 31.27 -2.87
C GLY A 274 -20.74 30.52 -3.96
N HIS A 275 -21.76 31.13 -4.55
CA HIS A 275 -22.49 30.48 -5.64
C HIS A 275 -21.52 30.12 -6.78
N HIS A 276 -21.36 28.82 -7.04
CA HIS A 276 -20.45 28.26 -8.05
C HIS A 276 -18.97 28.65 -7.91
N GLN A 277 -18.53 29.13 -6.74
CA GLN A 277 -17.14 29.59 -6.54
C GLN A 277 -16.59 29.22 -5.16
N PHE A 278 -15.28 29.13 -5.06
CA PHE A 278 -14.53 28.95 -3.82
C PHE A 278 -13.48 30.06 -3.70
N LEU A 279 -13.41 30.75 -2.56
CA LEU A 279 -12.44 31.82 -2.32
C LEU A 279 -11.09 31.20 -1.93
N ILE A 280 -10.04 31.47 -2.70
CA ILE A 280 -8.72 30.84 -2.49
C ILE A 280 -7.90 31.61 -1.46
N ASN A 281 -7.92 32.95 -1.50
CA ASN A 281 -7.11 33.80 -0.64
C ASN A 281 -7.71 35.20 -0.45
N GLU A 282 -7.04 36.00 0.37
CA GLU A 282 -7.47 37.31 0.85
C GLU A 282 -7.47 38.37 -0.27
N ASN A 283 -6.82 38.08 -1.40
CA ASN A 283 -6.77 38.94 -2.57
C ASN A 283 -7.98 38.75 -3.50
N ASN A 284 -9.03 38.07 -3.01
CA ASN A 284 -10.26 37.79 -3.76
C ASN A 284 -10.03 36.91 -5.01
N GLU A 285 -8.98 36.09 -5.02
CA GLU A 285 -8.81 35.04 -6.02
C GLU A 285 -9.85 33.93 -5.80
N LYS A 286 -10.47 33.48 -6.88
CA LYS A 286 -11.58 32.52 -6.83
C LYS A 286 -11.36 31.36 -7.78
N LEU A 287 -11.70 30.17 -7.30
CA LEU A 287 -11.87 28.99 -8.12
C LEU A 287 -13.35 28.89 -8.53
N LEU A 288 -13.65 28.98 -9.82
CA LEU A 288 -15.00 28.71 -10.32
C LEU A 288 -15.22 27.20 -10.45
N ALA A 289 -16.43 26.73 -10.16
CA ALA A 289 -16.78 25.32 -10.25
C ALA A 289 -16.61 24.75 -11.67
N SER A 290 -16.88 25.56 -12.70
CA SER A 290 -16.63 25.20 -14.10
C SER A 290 -15.15 25.02 -14.39
N THR A 291 -14.31 25.95 -13.93
CA THR A 291 -12.86 25.86 -14.04
C THR A 291 -12.32 24.64 -13.32
N PHE A 292 -12.81 24.37 -12.10
CA PHE A 292 -12.40 23.19 -11.34
C PHE A 292 -12.79 21.89 -12.06
N ASN A 293 -14.00 21.80 -12.59
CA ASN A 293 -14.44 20.64 -13.36
C ASN A 293 -13.56 20.40 -14.61
N SER A 294 -13.19 21.45 -15.33
CA SER A 294 -12.25 21.34 -16.46
C SER A 294 -10.89 20.82 -16.01
N LEU A 295 -10.35 21.33 -14.91
CA LEU A 295 -9.06 20.87 -14.37
C LEU A 295 -9.12 19.40 -13.94
N LEU A 296 -10.23 18.95 -13.34
CA LEU A 296 -10.42 17.56 -12.95
C LEU A 296 -10.46 16.61 -14.16
N ASN A 297 -11.07 17.05 -15.27
CA ASN A 297 -11.13 16.26 -16.52
C ASN A 297 -9.75 16.11 -17.20
N GLU A 298 -8.76 16.92 -16.83
CA GLU A 298 -7.39 16.80 -17.36
C GLU A 298 -6.54 15.80 -16.56
N LEU A 299 -7.04 15.31 -15.44
CA LEU A 299 -6.34 14.36 -14.57
C LEU A 299 -6.46 12.93 -15.12
N ASN A 300 -5.42 12.13 -14.92
CA ASN A 300 -5.35 10.73 -15.33
C ASN A 300 -5.15 9.86 -14.08
N VAL A 301 -6.09 9.95 -13.14
CA VAL A 301 -6.07 9.21 -11.88
C VAL A 301 -6.62 7.81 -12.12
N SER A 302 -5.89 6.78 -11.67
CA SER A 302 -6.20 5.41 -12.10
C SER A 302 -7.35 4.74 -11.33
N GLU A 303 -7.66 5.18 -10.12
CA GLU A 303 -8.76 4.66 -9.30
C GLU A 303 -9.78 5.75 -8.98
N ASN A 304 -9.56 6.53 -7.91
CA ASN A 304 -10.56 7.47 -7.40
C ASN A 304 -10.03 8.90 -7.26
N ILE A 305 -10.88 9.86 -7.62
CA ILE A 305 -10.74 11.25 -7.18
C ILE A 305 -11.73 11.49 -6.04
N ILE A 306 -11.21 11.73 -4.85
CA ILE A 306 -11.98 11.98 -3.63
C ILE A 306 -11.94 13.49 -3.36
N ILE A 307 -13.09 14.15 -3.45
CA ILE A 307 -13.23 15.58 -3.21
C ILE A 307 -14.00 15.78 -1.92
N ILE A 308 -13.35 16.37 -0.93
CA ILE A 308 -13.98 16.83 0.30
C ILE A 308 -14.13 18.34 0.15
N PHE A 309 -15.36 18.83 0.07
CA PHE A 309 -15.66 20.25 -0.09
C PHE A 309 -16.47 20.74 1.10
N ASP A 310 -15.78 21.46 2.00
CA ASP A 310 -16.30 21.97 3.27
C ASP A 310 -16.28 23.50 3.25
N ALA A 311 -17.24 24.08 2.53
CA ALA A 311 -17.33 25.52 2.32
C ALA A 311 -18.78 25.98 2.09
N CYS A 312 -19.05 27.27 2.33
CA CYS A 312 -20.38 27.86 2.16
C CYS A 312 -20.98 27.58 0.76
N LYS A 313 -22.28 27.32 0.67
CA LYS A 313 -23.02 27.14 -0.60
C LYS A 313 -22.48 26.00 -1.49
N ALA A 314 -21.94 24.95 -0.88
CA ALA A 314 -21.29 23.85 -1.56
C ALA A 314 -22.12 23.13 -2.63
N GLU A 315 -23.43 23.00 -2.42
CA GLU A 315 -24.32 22.35 -3.40
C GLU A 315 -24.23 23.02 -4.78
N SER A 316 -24.21 24.36 -4.81
CA SER A 316 -24.08 25.10 -6.06
C SER A 316 -22.76 24.75 -6.77
N PHE A 317 -21.66 24.68 -6.02
CA PHE A 317 -20.34 24.33 -6.55
C PHE A 317 -20.34 22.91 -7.14
N ILE A 318 -20.89 21.94 -6.41
CA ILE A 318 -20.87 20.52 -6.79
C ILE A 318 -21.78 20.20 -7.96
N SER A 319 -22.92 20.89 -8.10
CA SER A 319 -23.84 20.71 -9.22
C SER A 319 -23.17 20.87 -10.59
N LYS A 320 -22.05 21.61 -10.67
CA LYS A 320 -21.28 21.88 -11.89
C LYS A 320 -20.09 20.94 -12.11
N ILE A 321 -19.75 20.10 -11.13
CA ILE A 321 -18.63 19.14 -11.18
C ILE A 321 -19.09 17.74 -11.67
N LYS A 322 -20.38 17.62 -12.06
CA LYS A 322 -21.02 16.37 -12.53
C LYS A 322 -20.91 16.18 -14.05
N LYS A 323 -20.06 15.21 -14.47
CA LYS A 323 -20.03 14.39 -15.73
C LYS A 323 -18.58 13.89 -15.95
N THR A 324 -18.20 12.75 -16.54
CA THR A 324 -18.79 11.45 -16.97
C THR A 324 -17.57 10.52 -17.14
N GLY A 325 -17.60 9.27 -16.64
CA GLY A 325 -16.57 8.25 -16.93
C GLY A 325 -15.62 7.89 -15.78
N ASP A 326 -15.27 8.84 -14.91
CA ASP A 326 -14.32 8.59 -13.79
C ASP A 326 -15.04 8.39 -12.45
N GLN A 327 -14.51 7.52 -11.58
CA GLN A 327 -15.01 7.35 -10.21
C GLN A 327 -14.65 8.59 -9.36
N ARG A 328 -15.66 9.42 -9.08
CA ARG A 328 -15.53 10.61 -8.22
C ARG A 328 -16.36 10.41 -6.95
N ILE A 329 -15.70 10.49 -5.80
CA ILE A 329 -16.37 10.47 -4.50
C ILE A 329 -16.38 11.90 -3.98
N ILE A 330 -17.57 12.49 -3.85
CA ILE A 330 -17.71 13.86 -3.36
C ILE A 330 -18.38 13.84 -1.98
N ILE A 331 -17.69 14.41 -0.99
CA ILE A 331 -18.15 14.54 0.39
C ILE A 331 -18.32 16.04 0.68
N THR A 332 -19.52 16.45 1.10
CA THR A 332 -19.84 17.87 1.29
C THR A 332 -20.89 18.13 2.36
N SER A 333 -21.00 19.39 2.79
CA SER A 333 -22.01 19.92 3.70
C SER A 333 -23.00 20.84 2.95
N ALA A 334 -24.26 20.97 3.39
CA ALA A 334 -25.38 21.51 2.61
C ALA A 334 -25.43 23.07 2.48
N GLU A 335 -26.42 23.60 1.74
CA GLU A 335 -26.64 24.99 1.23
C GLU A 335 -26.27 26.20 2.12
N GLN A 336 -26.09 25.99 3.43
CA GLN A 336 -25.93 27.04 4.42
C GLN A 336 -24.51 27.62 4.46
N GLU A 337 -24.32 28.69 5.23
CA GLU A 337 -22.99 29.17 5.60
C GLU A 337 -22.25 28.09 6.41
N ALA A 338 -20.95 27.93 6.17
CA ALA A 338 -20.12 27.03 6.95
C ALA A 338 -20.02 27.54 8.39
N TYR A 339 -20.36 26.69 9.37
CA TYR A 339 -20.26 27.01 10.79
C TYR A 339 -19.23 26.10 11.44
N PHE A 340 -18.12 26.69 11.88
CA PHE A 340 -17.07 25.96 12.55
C PHE A 340 -17.12 26.23 14.05
N ILE A 341 -17.28 25.18 14.86
CA ILE A 341 -17.27 25.31 16.31
C ILE A 341 -15.82 25.13 16.79
N CYS A 342 -15.22 26.19 17.33
CA CYS A 342 -13.88 26.16 17.92
C CYS A 342 -13.85 25.32 19.20
N GLN A 343 -13.89 23.98 19.10
CA GLN A 343 -13.72 23.07 20.26
C GLN A 343 -13.53 21.58 19.89
N GLY A 344 -13.02 21.26 18.69
CA GLY A 344 -12.71 19.88 18.32
C GLY A 344 -13.90 19.04 17.84
N VAL A 345 -14.99 19.69 17.42
CA VAL A 345 -16.10 19.03 16.71
C VAL A 345 -16.00 19.35 15.22
N ILE A 346 -16.07 18.30 14.41
CA ILE A 346 -15.95 18.33 12.94
C ILE A 346 -16.98 19.30 12.34
N SER A 347 -16.55 20.10 11.35
CA SER A 347 -17.45 20.88 10.50
C SER A 347 -18.21 19.93 9.57
N PHE A 348 -19.51 19.83 9.82
CA PHE A 348 -20.51 19.62 8.78
C PHE A 348 -21.62 20.62 9.12
N SER A 349 -21.95 21.52 8.19
CA SER A 349 -23.00 22.53 8.39
C SER A 349 -24.24 21.93 9.05
N TYR A 350 -24.74 22.65 10.06
CA TYR A 350 -25.80 22.33 11.01
C TYR A 350 -26.65 21.08 10.72
N LEU A 351 -26.17 19.85 11.04
CA LEU A 351 -26.94 18.60 11.22
C LEU A 351 -28.13 18.30 10.26
N SER A 352 -28.17 18.92 9.08
CA SER A 352 -29.22 18.75 8.08
C SER A 352 -28.56 18.33 6.78
N GLY A 353 -28.28 17.03 6.70
CA GLY A 353 -27.91 16.35 5.47
C GLY A 353 -26.42 16.40 5.15
N LEU A 354 -25.63 15.52 5.81
CA LEU A 354 -24.42 15.01 5.17
C LEU A 354 -24.85 14.35 3.87
N THR A 355 -24.51 14.95 2.73
CA THR A 355 -24.83 14.36 1.43
C THR A 355 -23.55 13.79 0.85
N ILE A 356 -23.39 12.48 0.98
CA ILE A 356 -22.33 11.74 0.30
C ILE A 356 -22.82 11.49 -1.13
N PHE A 357 -22.16 12.09 -2.10
CA PHE A 357 -22.40 11.78 -3.50
C PHE A 357 -21.32 10.80 -3.97
N VAL A 358 -21.70 9.52 -4.13
CA VAL A 358 -20.86 8.53 -4.82
C VAL A 358 -21.25 8.54 -6.28
N TYR A 359 -20.40 9.06 -7.17
CA TYR A 359 -20.55 8.86 -8.61
C TYR A 359 -19.72 7.64 -8.99
N ALA A 360 -20.31 6.46 -8.87
CA ALA A 360 -19.75 5.24 -9.43
C ALA A 360 -20.07 5.21 -10.93
N GLY A 361 -19.04 5.23 -11.76
CA GLY A 361 -19.17 4.94 -13.18
C GLY A 361 -19.50 3.47 -13.39
N SER A 362 -20.78 3.14 -13.46
CA SER A 362 -21.25 1.97 -14.21
C SER A 362 -22.67 2.22 -14.68
N GLU A 363 -22.83 2.42 -15.99
CA GLU A 363 -24.05 2.02 -16.68
C GLU A 363 -24.23 0.51 -16.45
N ILE A 364 -25.41 0.09 -16.00
CA ILE A 364 -25.92 -1.28 -16.17
C ILE A 364 -26.65 -1.32 -17.51
#